data_AF-A0A2C4FWM8-F1
#
_entry.id   AF-A0A2C4FWM8-F1
#
_cell.length_a   1.000
_cell.length_b   1.000
_cell.length_c   1.000
_cell.angle_alpha   90.00
_cell.angle_beta   90.00
_cell.angle_gamma   90.00
#
_symmetry.space_group_name_H-M   'P 1'
#
loop_
_entity.id
_entity.type
_entity.pdbx_description
1 polymer ?
#
loop_
_entity_poly.entity_id
_entity_poly.type
_entity_poly.pdbx_seq_one_letter_code
_entity_poly.pdbx_strand_id
1 'polypeptide(L)' 'MTVNISFNLNEICRLYKINYADLSRRSGIDRAYLYNIQRRQSVSLKNLGRIAAALKIENPTELLTIEIEKRN' A
#
# COMPACT_ATOMS: atom_id res chain seq x y z
N MET A 1 8.74 -3.39 23.95
CA MET A 1 8.98 -2.90 22.57
C MET A 1 7.79 -3.34 21.74
N THR A 2 7.11 -2.41 21.10
CA THR A 2 5.97 -2.70 20.22
C THR A 2 6.37 -2.35 18.78
N VAL A 3 6.03 -3.21 17.83
CA VAL A 3 6.26 -2.97 16.40
C VAL A 3 4.90 -2.72 15.77
N ASN A 4 4.71 -1.54 15.20
CA ASN A 4 3.52 -1.17 14.45
C ASN A 4 3.84 -1.27 12.95
N ILE A 5 2.98 -1.96 12.20
CA ILE A 5 3.08 -2.08 10.74
C ILE A 5 1.87 -1.40 10.13
N SER A 6 2.09 -0.44 9.25
CA SER A 6 1.02 0.35 8.62
C SER A 6 1.15 0.38 7.10
N PHE A 7 0.02 0.59 6.42
CA PHE A 7 -0.08 0.71 4.97
C PHE A 7 -0.84 1.97 4.59
N ASN A 8 -0.22 2.84 3.77
CA ASN A 8 -0.82 4.11 3.35
C ASN A 8 -0.82 4.26 1.82
N LEU A 9 -1.97 4.01 1.20
CA LEU A 9 -2.10 4.06 -0.26
C LEU A 9 -1.91 5.47 -0.84
N ASN A 10 -2.30 6.52 -0.11
CA ASN A 10 -2.13 7.90 -0.57
C ASN A 10 -0.65 8.28 -0.64
N GLU A 11 0.11 7.89 0.38
CA GLU A 11 1.55 8.12 0.41
C GLU A 11 2.26 7.35 -0.69
N ILE A 12 1.92 6.07 -0.89
CA ILE A 12 2.45 5.27 -2.00
C ILE A 12 2.16 5.95 -3.33
N CYS A 13 0.91 6.37 -3.58
CA CYS A 13 0.56 7.04 -4.83
C CYS A 13 1.36 8.34 -5.05
N ARG A 14 1.60 9.11 -3.98
CA ARG A 14 2.42 10.32 -4.01
C ARG A 14 3.88 10.01 -4.32
N LEU A 15 4.49 9.03 -3.64
CA LEU A 15 5.89 8.64 -3.81
C LEU A 15 6.17 8.12 -5.23
N TYR A 16 5.29 7.26 -5.74
CA TYR A 16 5.42 6.66 -7.07
C TYR A 16 4.81 7.52 -8.19
N LYS A 17 4.36 8.74 -7.87
CA LYS A 17 3.78 9.71 -8.83
C LYS A 17 2.70 9.08 -9.72
N ILE A 18 1.80 8.32 -9.11
CA ILE A 18 0.71 7.61 -9.78
C ILE A 18 -0.62 8.00 -9.16
N ASN A 19 -1.69 8.09 -9.95
CA ASN A 19 -3.04 8.31 -9.45
C ASN A 19 -3.81 6.98 -9.33
N TYR A 20 -4.97 7.01 -8.69
CA TYR A 20 -5.77 5.79 -8.46
C TYR A 20 -6.31 5.17 -9.74
N ALA A 21 -6.56 5.95 -10.79
CA ALA A 21 -7.01 5.41 -12.07
C ALA A 21 -5.90 4.62 -12.75
N ASP A 22 -4.68 5.14 -12.76
CA ASP A 22 -3.50 4.45 -13.27
C ASP A 22 -3.15 3.21 -12.45
N LEU A 23 -3.19 3.32 -11.12
CA LEU A 23 -2.93 2.19 -10.24
C LEU A 23 -3.99 1.10 -10.43
N SER A 24 -5.26 1.48 -10.58
CA SER A 24 -6.35 0.55 -10.86
C SER A 24 -6.12 -0.20 -12.17
N ARG A 25 -5.79 0.52 -13.25
CA ARG A 25 -5.49 -0.06 -14.55
C ARG A 25 -4.31 -1.04 -14.51
N ARG A 26 -3.23 -0.70 -13.80
CA ARG A 26 -2.01 -1.52 -13.73
C ARG A 26 -2.14 -2.74 -12.81
N SER A 27 -2.80 -2.58 -11.67
CA SER A 27 -2.97 -3.66 -10.69
C SER A 27 -4.16 -4.57 -11.01
N GLY A 28 -5.11 -4.08 -11.82
CA GLY A 28 -6.41 -4.70 -12.04
C GLY A 28 -7.30 -4.70 -10.80
N ILE A 29 -7.02 -3.82 -9.83
CA ILE A 29 -7.86 -3.59 -8.64
C ILE A 29 -8.81 -2.44 -8.97
N ASP A 30 -10.09 -2.62 -8.70
CA ASP A 30 -11.09 -1.58 -8.93
C ASP A 30 -10.81 -0.31 -8.12
N ARG A 31 -11.10 0.87 -8.70
CA ARG A 31 -10.87 2.17 -8.03
C ARG A 31 -11.63 2.30 -6.72
N ALA A 32 -12.89 1.85 -6.64
CA ALA A 32 -13.66 1.89 -5.40
C ALA A 32 -13.03 0.99 -4.33
N TYR A 33 -12.44 -0.13 -4.75
CA TYR A 33 -11.68 -0.98 -3.83
C TYR A 33 -10.38 -0.31 -3.35
N LEU A 34 -9.65 0.40 -4.21
CA LEU A 34 -8.49 1.21 -3.81
C LEU A 34 -8.87 2.30 -2.78
N TYR A 35 -10.00 2.99 -2.97
CA TYR A 35 -10.51 3.93 -1.97
C TYR A 35 -10.85 3.25 -0.64
N ASN A 36 -11.43 2.05 -0.67
CA ASN A 36 -11.70 1.29 0.55
C ASN A 36 -10.41 0.87 1.28
N ILE A 37 -9.38 0.44 0.54
CA ILE A 37 -8.05 0.16 1.10
C ILE A 37 -7.50 1.42 1.78
N GLN A 38 -7.54 2.58 1.10
CA GLN A 38 -7.04 3.84 1.65
C GLN A 38 -7.77 4.22 2.94
N ARG A 39 -9.10 4.16 2.95
CA ARG A 39 -9.91 4.54 4.11
C ARG A 39 -9.66 3.62 5.32
N ARG A 40 -9.44 2.32 5.08
CA ARG A 40 -9.18 1.33 6.12
C ARG A 40 -7.72 1.24 6.52
N GLN A 41 -6.82 1.85 5.75
CA GLN A 41 -5.35 1.70 5.88
C GLN A 41 -4.92 0.23 5.98
N SER A 42 -5.62 -0.64 5.25
CA SER A 42 -5.46 -2.08 5.33
C SER A 42 -5.64 -2.71 3.96
N VAL A 43 -4.76 -3.65 3.63
CA VAL A 43 -4.71 -4.34 2.35
C VAL A 43 -4.41 -5.82 2.58
N SER A 44 -5.07 -6.69 1.82
CA SER A 44 -4.75 -8.13 1.85
C SER A 44 -3.40 -8.39 1.17
N LEU A 45 -2.70 -9.45 1.58
CA LEU A 45 -1.42 -9.84 0.96
C LEU A 45 -1.52 -10.01 -0.56
N LYS A 46 -2.64 -10.57 -1.05
CA LYS A 46 -2.93 -10.69 -2.48
C LYS A 46 -2.93 -9.32 -3.19
N ASN A 47 -3.62 -8.34 -2.62
CA ASN A 47 -3.72 -7.01 -3.23
C ASN A 47 -2.44 -6.20 -3.02
N LEU A 48 -1.72 -6.40 -1.92
CA LEU A 48 -0.40 -5.83 -1.69
C LEU A 48 0.57 -6.26 -2.81
N GLY A 49 0.61 -7.56 -3.13
CA GLY A 49 1.42 -8.08 -4.24
C GLY A 49 1.03 -7.51 -5.60
N ARG A 50 -0.28 -7.32 -5.87
CA ARG A 50 -0.75 -6.68 -7.12
C ARG A 50 -0.37 -5.21 -7.21
N ILE A 51 -0.41 -4.48 -6.10
CA ILE A 51 0.03 -3.08 -6.04
C ILE A 51 1.54 -3.00 -6.25
N ALA A 52 2.33 -3.86 -5.58
CA ALA A 52 3.77 -3.93 -5.76
C ALA A 52 4.15 -4.22 -7.23
N ALA A 53 3.51 -5.22 -7.85
CA ALA A 53 3.72 -5.54 -9.27
C ALA A 53 3.36 -4.37 -10.20
N ALA A 54 2.26 -3.64 -9.91
CA ALA A 54 1.86 -2.46 -10.68
C ALA A 54 2.86 -1.29 -10.58
N LEU A 55 3.64 -1.26 -9.49
CA LEU A 55 4.70 -0.28 -9.22
C LEU A 55 6.10 -0.80 -9.59
N LYS A 56 6.21 -2.04 -10.11
CA LYS A 56 7.48 -2.72 -10.43
C LYS A 56 8.40 -2.89 -9.21
N ILE A 57 7.81 -3.19 -8.06
CA ILE A 57 8.52 -3.49 -6.81
C ILE A 57 8.60 -5.00 -6.66
N GLU A 58 9.80 -5.53 -6.44
CA GLU A 58 10.03 -6.97 -6.28
C GLU A 58 9.55 -7.49 -4.92
N ASN A 59 9.79 -6.72 -3.85
CA ASN A 59 9.37 -7.08 -2.51
C ASN A 59 8.17 -6.23 -2.03
N PRO A 60 6.95 -6.80 -1.93
CA PRO A 60 5.76 -6.06 -1.51
C PRO A 60 5.83 -5.47 -0.10
N THR A 61 6.72 -5.96 0.77
CA THR A 61 6.89 -5.39 2.12
C THR A 61 7.49 -3.99 2.11
N GLU A 62 8.14 -3.58 1.02
CA GLU A 62 8.63 -2.20 0.85
C GLU A 62 7.51 -1.15 0.82
N LEU A 63 6.26 -1.59 0.60
CA LEU A 63 5.07 -0.75 0.67
C LEU A 63 4.53 -0.59 2.10
N LEU A 64 5.13 -1.25 3.08
CA LEU A 64 4.73 -1.18 4.48
C LEU A 64 5.65 -0.23 5.24
N THR A 65 5.07 0.54 6.15
CA THR A 65 5.85 1.34 7.11
C THR A 65 5.94 0.57 8.43
N ILE A 66 7.15 0.48 8.98
CA ILE A 66 7.43 -0.22 10.24
C ILE A 66 7.90 0.82 11.26
N GLU A 67 7.12 1.00 12.32
CA GLU A 67 7.43 1.90 13.43
C GLU A 67 7.74 1.08 14.68
N ILE A 68 8.87 1.36 15.33
CA ILE A 68 9.31 0.65 16.54
C ILE A 68 9.19 1.61 17.72
N GLU A 69 8.25 1.33 18.61
CA GLU A 69 8.07 2.07 19.85
C GLU A 69 8.79 1.35 21.00
N LYS A 70 9.78 2.04 21.59
CA LYS A 70 10.35 1.64 22.87
C LYS A 70 9.40 2.11 23.98
N ARG A 71 8.82 1.17 24.73
CA ARG A 71 8.16 1.48 26.00
C ARG A 71 9.26 1.90 26.97
N ASN A 72 9.22 3.15 27.43
CA ASN A 72 9.96 3.60 28.60
C ASN A 72 9.46 2.85 29.85
#